data_AF-A0AAQ1J336-F1
#
_entry.id   AF-A0AAQ1J336-F1
#
_cell.length_a   1.000
_cell.length_b   1.000
_cell.length_c   1.000
_cell.angle_alpha   90.00
_cell.angle_beta   90.00
_cell.angle_gamma   90.00
#
_symmetry.space_group_name_H-M   'P 1'
#
loop_
_entity.id
_entity.type
_entity.pdbx_description
1 polymer ?
#
loop_
_entity_poly.entity_id
_entity_poly.type
_entity_poly.pdbx_seq_one_letter_code
_entity_poly.pdbx_strand_id
1 'polypeptide(L)'
;MKTALIAAAAVATLTGFVAAPASAAEVEIRNAVARVVVIVEDRQDIGVEVTQGQTRLPAIQVRRDGNDVKIDGGLRRNGMWGGNSAIRGCNSGRSDAGQPGQGATVEVRDLGRIRLEDAPLIVVRTPRVVDVSASGAVFGSVGRGARSVELDNGGCGNWNVANVDGDLELGLGGSGAIRAGTSRSLNASVGGSGSISAGATGALKAAVGGSGNVEVASAGGRSELSIGGSGGVNVREGRMDKLSVAIGGSGDVRYGGATRDLDVAIAGSGSVRVASATGSVSRSVVGSGTLQIGQ
;
A
#
# COMPACT_ATOMS: atom_id res chain seq x y z
N MET A 1 -7.93 -72.47 35.22
CA MET A 1 -7.17 -71.39 35.89
C MET A 1 -6.32 -70.69 34.84
N LYS A 2 -6.55 -69.38 34.68
CA LYS A 2 -5.71 -68.33 34.07
C LYS A 2 -4.99 -68.61 32.73
N THR A 3 -5.61 -68.10 31.65
CA THR A 3 -4.93 -67.65 30.42
C THR A 3 -4.48 -66.20 30.61
N ALA A 4 -3.19 -65.91 30.42
CA ALA A 4 -2.64 -64.54 30.45
C ALA A 4 -2.33 -64.06 29.03
N LEU A 5 -2.72 -62.81 28.77
CA LEU A 5 -2.68 -62.10 27.51
C LEU A 5 -1.26 -61.75 27.05
N ILE A 6 -1.04 -61.82 25.74
CA ILE A 6 0.10 -61.23 25.03
C ILE A 6 -0.29 -59.80 24.65
N ALA A 7 0.51 -58.83 25.10
CA ALA A 7 0.37 -57.42 24.76
C ALA A 7 1.01 -57.16 23.37
N ALA A 8 0.24 -56.57 22.46
CA ALA A 8 0.74 -56.01 21.21
C ALA A 8 0.66 -54.47 21.30
N ALA A 9 1.80 -53.81 21.16
CA ALA A 9 1.92 -52.36 21.13
C ALA A 9 1.49 -51.83 19.76
N ALA A 10 0.48 -50.95 19.74
CA ALA A 10 0.09 -50.19 18.56
C ALA A 10 0.79 -48.83 18.58
N VAL A 11 1.74 -48.63 17.65
CA VAL A 11 2.35 -47.31 17.38
C VAL A 11 1.38 -46.56 16.44
N ALA A 12 0.69 -45.56 16.98
CA ALA A 12 -0.13 -44.65 16.19
C ALA A 12 0.76 -43.50 15.67
N THR A 13 1.06 -43.49 14.37
CA THR A 13 1.72 -42.37 13.69
C THR A 13 0.73 -41.24 13.50
N LEU A 14 0.84 -40.18 14.30
CA LEU A 14 0.18 -38.89 14.09
C LEU A 14 0.78 -38.22 12.85
N THR A 15 0.15 -38.39 11.69
CA THR A 15 0.41 -37.53 10.53
C THR A 15 -0.21 -36.16 10.80
N GLY A 16 0.61 -35.21 11.24
CA GLY A 16 0.22 -33.80 11.30
C GLY A 16 0.02 -33.25 9.89
N PHE A 17 -1.20 -32.86 9.56
CA PHE A 17 -1.45 -32.00 8.40
C PHE A 17 -0.87 -30.61 8.70
N VAL A 18 0.30 -30.32 8.14
CA VAL A 18 0.77 -28.94 8.02
C VAL A 18 -0.08 -28.32 6.91
N ALA A 19 -1.14 -27.60 7.28
CA ALA A 19 -1.82 -26.73 6.34
C ALA A 19 -0.82 -25.65 5.92
N ALA A 20 -0.30 -25.77 4.69
CA ALA A 20 0.45 -24.68 4.08
C ALA A 20 -0.42 -23.42 4.11
N PRO A 21 0.15 -22.22 4.35
CA PRO A 21 -0.62 -21.01 4.15
C PRO A 21 -1.11 -21.04 2.70
N ALA A 22 -2.43 -20.92 2.51
CA ALA A 22 -2.96 -20.65 1.19
C ALA A 22 -2.34 -19.30 0.78
N SER A 23 -1.34 -19.31 -0.10
CA SER A 23 -0.80 -18.05 -0.60
C SER A 23 -1.96 -17.32 -1.26
N ALA A 24 -2.13 -16.06 -0.92
CA ALA A 24 -3.04 -15.21 -1.66
C ALA A 24 -2.60 -15.27 -3.13
N ALA A 25 -3.56 -15.40 -4.02
CA ALA A 25 -3.28 -15.36 -5.45
C ALA A 25 -2.91 -13.90 -5.79
N GLU A 26 -1.75 -13.68 -6.40
CA GLU A 26 -1.23 -12.34 -6.68
C GLU A 26 -1.69 -11.85 -8.06
N VAL A 27 -2.04 -10.57 -8.17
CA VAL A 27 -2.20 -9.87 -9.46
C VAL A 27 -1.09 -8.85 -9.65
N GLU A 28 -0.18 -9.17 -10.56
CA GLU A 28 0.95 -8.32 -10.87
C GLU A 28 0.75 -7.60 -12.21
N ILE A 29 0.73 -6.27 -12.19
CA ILE A 29 0.59 -5.40 -13.35
C ILE A 29 1.91 -4.67 -13.58
N ARG A 30 2.54 -4.87 -14.74
CA ARG A 30 3.86 -4.31 -15.04
C ARG A 30 3.86 -3.41 -16.26
N ASN A 31 4.62 -2.32 -16.17
CA ASN A 31 4.95 -1.43 -17.29
C ASN A 31 3.72 -1.01 -18.11
N ALA A 32 2.64 -0.63 -17.42
CA ALA A 32 1.35 -0.37 -18.06
C ALA A 32 0.94 1.10 -17.95
N VAL A 33 0.18 1.56 -18.94
CA VAL A 33 -0.69 2.74 -18.85
C VAL A 33 -2.11 2.20 -18.95
N ALA A 34 -2.82 2.11 -17.83
CA ALA A 34 -4.11 1.44 -17.79
C ALA A 34 -4.99 1.95 -16.65
N ARG A 35 -6.29 1.73 -16.79
CA ARG A 35 -7.28 1.82 -15.72
C ARG A 35 -7.54 0.43 -15.16
N VAL A 36 -7.61 0.30 -13.85
CA VAL A 36 -7.84 -0.98 -13.19
C VAL A 36 -9.03 -0.90 -12.24
N VAL A 37 -9.91 -1.88 -12.30
CA VAL A 37 -11.02 -2.02 -11.35
C VAL A 37 -10.93 -3.41 -10.73
N VAL A 38 -10.63 -3.46 -9.44
CA VAL A 38 -10.57 -4.67 -8.64
C VAL A 38 -11.90 -4.85 -7.92
N ILE A 39 -12.64 -5.87 -8.30
CA ILE A 39 -13.93 -6.25 -7.73
C ILE A 39 -13.69 -7.41 -6.77
N VAL A 40 -14.00 -7.19 -5.51
CA VAL A 40 -13.82 -8.19 -4.46
C VAL A 40 -15.08 -9.04 -4.33
N GLU A 41 -14.93 -10.36 -4.41
CA GLU A 41 -16.02 -11.32 -4.42
C GLU A 41 -15.71 -12.51 -3.50
N ASP A 42 -16.75 -13.26 -3.12
CA ASP A 42 -16.59 -14.53 -2.40
C ASP A 42 -16.26 -15.65 -3.40
N ARG A 43 -14.99 -15.69 -3.82
CA ARG A 43 -14.45 -16.62 -4.81
C ARG A 43 -13.06 -17.10 -4.41
N GLN A 44 -12.57 -18.14 -5.07
CA GLN A 44 -11.24 -18.73 -4.81
C GLN A 44 -10.25 -18.48 -5.95
N ASP A 45 -10.73 -18.02 -7.10
CA ASP A 45 -9.94 -17.78 -8.31
C ASP A 45 -9.85 -16.28 -8.63
N ILE A 46 -8.90 -15.91 -9.50
CA ILE A 46 -8.79 -14.56 -10.04
C ILE A 46 -9.34 -14.52 -11.47
N GLY A 47 -10.40 -13.75 -11.69
CA GLY A 47 -10.92 -13.40 -13.01
C GLY A 47 -10.24 -12.14 -13.56
N VAL A 48 -9.89 -12.13 -14.85
CA VAL A 48 -9.31 -10.94 -15.50
C VAL A 48 -9.97 -10.74 -16.85
N GLU A 49 -10.43 -9.52 -17.09
CA GLU A 49 -11.01 -9.07 -18.34
C GLU A 49 -10.30 -7.79 -18.78
N VAL A 50 -9.98 -7.69 -20.07
CA VAL A 50 -9.23 -6.56 -20.62
C VAL A 50 -9.97 -5.97 -21.82
N THR A 51 -10.22 -4.66 -21.75
CA THR A 51 -10.71 -3.85 -22.86
C THR A 51 -9.62 -2.87 -23.27
N GLN A 52 -9.05 -2.99 -24.47
CA GLN A 52 -7.85 -2.24 -24.89
C GLN A 52 -8.03 -0.72 -25.03
N GLY A 53 -9.27 -0.23 -25.12
CA GLY A 53 -9.55 1.19 -25.33
C GLY A 53 -9.20 1.67 -26.75
N GLN A 54 -9.06 2.99 -26.94
CA GLN A 54 -8.85 3.65 -28.23
C GLN A 54 -7.49 4.36 -28.28
N THR A 55 -6.41 3.61 -28.04
CA THR A 55 -5.05 4.17 -28.03
C THR A 55 -4.10 3.39 -28.93
N ARG A 56 -2.92 3.97 -29.18
CA ARG A 56 -1.80 3.29 -29.84
C ARG A 56 -0.88 2.55 -28.86
N LEU A 57 -1.36 2.29 -27.64
CA LEU A 57 -0.60 1.54 -26.64
C LEU A 57 -0.45 0.07 -27.09
N PRO A 58 0.62 -0.62 -26.67
CA PRO A 58 0.75 -2.06 -26.89
C PRO A 58 -0.44 -2.82 -26.31
N ALA A 59 -0.82 -3.91 -26.97
CA ALA A 59 -1.87 -4.78 -26.44
C ALA A 59 -1.41 -5.42 -25.13
N ILE A 60 -2.20 -5.20 -24.07
CA ILE A 60 -2.01 -5.84 -22.76
C ILE A 60 -1.88 -7.35 -22.92
N GLN A 61 -0.84 -7.92 -22.32
CA GLN A 61 -0.58 -9.35 -22.29
C GLN A 61 -0.93 -9.90 -20.91
N VAL A 62 -1.85 -10.86 -20.85
CA VAL A 62 -2.21 -11.54 -19.60
C VAL A 62 -1.63 -12.95 -19.61
N ARG A 63 -0.89 -13.31 -18.58
CA ARG A 63 -0.32 -14.64 -18.37
C ARG A 63 -0.73 -15.16 -16.99
N ARG A 64 -1.06 -16.44 -16.91
CA ARG A 64 -1.38 -17.12 -15.66
C ARG A 64 -0.26 -18.08 -15.31
N ASP A 65 0.16 -18.05 -14.05
CA ASP A 65 1.24 -18.87 -13.50
C ASP A 65 0.73 -19.48 -12.20
N GLY A 66 0.16 -20.69 -12.30
CA GLY A 66 -0.62 -21.26 -11.20
C GLY A 66 -1.83 -20.39 -10.84
N ASN A 67 -1.86 -19.89 -9.61
CA ASN A 67 -2.91 -19.00 -9.12
C ASN A 67 -2.64 -17.53 -9.43
N ASP A 68 -1.40 -17.18 -9.77
CA ASP A 68 -0.99 -15.80 -9.98
C ASP A 68 -1.31 -15.33 -11.39
N VAL A 69 -1.57 -14.03 -11.52
CA VAL A 69 -1.85 -13.37 -12.79
C VAL A 69 -0.80 -12.30 -13.02
N LYS A 70 -0.07 -12.42 -14.13
CA LYS A 70 0.87 -11.40 -14.61
C LYS A 70 0.28 -10.67 -15.80
N ILE A 71 0.15 -9.36 -15.70
CA ILE A 71 -0.39 -8.46 -16.72
C ILE A 71 0.71 -7.49 -17.16
N ASP A 72 1.19 -7.62 -18.40
CA ASP A 72 2.24 -6.75 -18.95
C ASP A 72 1.64 -5.75 -19.94
N GLY A 73 1.91 -4.46 -19.72
CA GLY A 73 1.49 -3.36 -20.60
C GLY A 73 2.42 -3.11 -21.79
N GLY A 74 3.54 -3.82 -21.90
CA GLY A 74 4.45 -3.77 -23.04
C GLY A 74 5.29 -2.50 -23.14
N LEU A 75 5.32 -1.65 -22.10
CA LEU A 75 6.09 -0.39 -22.10
C LEU A 75 7.49 -0.52 -21.48
N ARG A 76 7.93 -1.75 -21.20
CA ARG A 76 9.28 -2.04 -20.72
C ARG A 76 10.30 -1.73 -21.82
N ARG A 77 11.42 -1.09 -21.46
CA ARG A 77 12.56 -0.93 -22.38
C ARG A 77 13.82 -1.55 -21.81
N ASN A 78 14.53 -2.29 -22.66
CA ASN A 78 15.94 -2.61 -22.45
C ASN A 78 16.77 -1.46 -23.03
N GLY A 79 17.08 -0.46 -22.21
CA GLY A 79 17.99 0.63 -22.59
C GLY A 79 19.39 0.38 -22.06
N MET A 80 20.41 0.45 -22.94
CA MET A 80 21.84 0.39 -22.57
C MET A 80 22.29 1.56 -21.65
N TRP A 81 21.44 2.59 -21.50
CA TRP A 81 21.64 3.78 -20.67
C TRP A 81 20.43 4.05 -19.75
N GLY A 82 20.12 3.10 -18.87
CA GLY A 82 19.48 3.37 -17.56
C GLY A 82 18.00 3.78 -17.48
N GLY A 83 17.24 3.83 -18.59
CA GLY A 83 15.79 4.10 -18.56
C GLY A 83 14.97 2.82 -18.80
N ASN A 84 14.40 2.22 -17.75
CA ASN A 84 13.71 0.94 -17.83
C ASN A 84 12.23 1.03 -18.29
N SER A 85 11.68 2.24 -18.45
CA SER A 85 10.28 2.47 -18.84
C SER A 85 10.15 3.49 -19.98
N ALA A 86 9.16 3.29 -20.86
CA ALA A 86 8.78 4.25 -21.90
C ALA A 86 7.98 5.45 -21.35
N ILE A 87 7.51 5.38 -20.10
CA ILE A 87 6.74 6.43 -19.44
C ILE A 87 7.67 7.56 -19.04
N ARG A 88 7.41 8.79 -19.53
CA ARG A 88 8.25 9.98 -19.27
C ARG A 88 7.71 10.86 -18.17
N GLY A 89 6.39 10.94 -18.04
CA GLY A 89 5.75 11.82 -17.08
C GLY A 89 4.26 11.55 -17.01
N CYS A 90 3.68 11.88 -15.87
CA CYS A 90 2.26 11.69 -15.62
C CYS A 90 1.69 12.97 -15.07
N ASN A 91 0.52 13.34 -15.60
CA ASN A 91 -0.35 14.32 -15.00
C ASN A 91 -1.53 13.56 -14.43
N SER A 92 -1.62 13.53 -13.10
CA SER A 92 -2.63 12.76 -12.37
C SER A 92 -4.06 13.32 -12.49
N GLY A 93 -4.25 14.41 -13.26
CA GLY A 93 -5.53 15.09 -13.40
C GLY A 93 -5.84 15.99 -12.21
N ARG A 94 -7.12 16.34 -12.05
CA ARG A 94 -7.56 17.17 -10.92
C ARG A 94 -7.60 16.35 -9.63
N SER A 95 -7.24 16.99 -8.51
CA SER A 95 -7.25 16.35 -7.19
C SER A 95 -8.66 16.08 -6.64
N ASP A 96 -9.66 16.81 -7.11
CA ASP A 96 -11.09 16.76 -6.74
C ASP A 96 -11.93 15.78 -7.58
N ALA A 97 -11.28 15.00 -8.46
CA ALA A 97 -12.01 14.15 -9.39
C ALA A 97 -12.68 12.95 -8.70
N GLY A 98 -13.92 12.64 -9.12
CA GLY A 98 -14.73 11.57 -8.53
C GLY A 98 -14.24 10.15 -8.83
N GLN A 99 -13.39 9.98 -9.84
CA GLN A 99 -12.74 8.71 -10.18
C GLN A 99 -11.22 8.90 -10.31
N PRO A 100 -10.40 7.91 -9.87
CA PRO A 100 -8.95 7.92 -10.08
C PRO A 100 -8.59 8.15 -11.54
N GLY A 101 -7.80 9.18 -11.78
CA GLY A 101 -7.27 9.49 -13.10
C GLY A 101 -8.26 10.12 -14.08
N GLN A 102 -9.42 10.57 -13.63
CA GLN A 102 -10.30 11.39 -14.47
C GLN A 102 -9.58 12.68 -14.89
N GLY A 103 -9.45 12.89 -16.20
CA GLY A 103 -8.66 13.98 -16.78
C GLY A 103 -7.14 13.78 -16.70
N ALA A 104 -6.67 12.62 -16.23
CA ALA A 104 -5.26 12.31 -16.21
C ALA A 104 -4.72 12.05 -17.62
N THR A 105 -3.47 12.43 -17.82
CA THR A 105 -2.75 12.17 -19.07
C THR A 105 -1.36 11.63 -18.76
N VAL A 106 -0.89 10.69 -19.56
CA VAL A 106 0.44 10.09 -19.43
C VAL A 106 1.22 10.38 -20.69
N GLU A 107 2.43 10.92 -20.55
CA GLU A 107 3.36 11.05 -21.66
C GLU A 107 4.15 9.76 -21.83
N VAL A 108 3.94 9.13 -22.98
CA VAL A 108 4.63 7.90 -23.37
C VAL A 108 5.57 8.23 -24.52
N ARG A 109 6.84 7.85 -24.37
CA ARG A 109 7.85 8.02 -25.42
C ARG A 109 7.34 7.39 -26.74
N ASP A 110 7.53 8.11 -27.85
CA ASP A 110 7.15 7.72 -29.22
C ASP A 110 5.64 7.62 -29.50
N LEU A 111 4.79 7.56 -28.46
CA LEU A 111 3.33 7.54 -28.57
C LEU A 111 2.69 8.89 -28.22
N GLY A 112 3.43 9.79 -27.58
CA GLY A 112 2.99 11.11 -27.18
C GLY A 112 2.10 11.08 -25.94
N ARG A 113 1.23 12.08 -25.82
CA ARG A 113 0.31 12.21 -24.68
C ARG A 113 -0.89 11.28 -24.86
N ILE A 114 -1.06 10.36 -23.92
CA ILE A 114 -2.21 9.45 -23.84
C ILE A 114 -3.18 9.98 -22.79
N ARG A 115 -4.47 10.11 -23.15
CA ARG A 115 -5.53 10.39 -22.18
C ARG A 115 -5.96 9.09 -21.52
N LEU A 116 -6.09 9.10 -20.20
CA LEU A 116 -6.41 7.88 -19.47
C LEU A 116 -7.81 7.34 -19.80
N GLU A 117 -8.74 8.20 -20.21
CA GLU A 117 -10.08 7.80 -20.68
C GLU A 117 -10.05 6.86 -21.90
N ASP A 118 -9.02 7.00 -22.73
CA ASP A 118 -8.82 6.19 -23.94
C ASP A 118 -8.00 4.93 -23.63
N ALA A 119 -7.29 4.89 -22.49
CA ALA A 119 -6.39 3.80 -22.12
C ALA A 119 -7.12 2.47 -21.82
N PRO A 120 -6.42 1.32 -21.90
CA PRO A 120 -6.99 0.03 -21.56
C PRO A 120 -7.67 0.02 -20.18
N LEU A 121 -8.83 -0.63 -20.10
CA LEU A 121 -9.52 -0.96 -18.85
C LEU A 121 -9.29 -2.43 -18.54
N ILE A 122 -8.73 -2.71 -17.36
CA ILE A 122 -8.51 -4.05 -16.83
C ILE A 122 -9.48 -4.23 -15.65
N VAL A 123 -10.37 -5.19 -15.75
CA VAL A 123 -11.27 -5.58 -14.66
C VAL A 123 -10.72 -6.86 -14.05
N VAL A 124 -10.43 -6.81 -12.76
CA VAL A 124 -9.91 -7.94 -11.98
C VAL A 124 -10.96 -8.33 -10.96
N ARG A 125 -11.36 -9.59 -10.94
CA ARG A 125 -12.25 -10.15 -9.91
C ARG A 125 -11.43 -11.01 -8.98
N THR A 126 -11.36 -10.66 -7.70
CA THR A 126 -10.46 -11.31 -6.73
C THR A 126 -11.26 -11.93 -5.59
N PRO A 127 -10.66 -12.90 -4.87
CA PRO A 127 -11.09 -13.27 -3.53
C PRO A 127 -11.10 -12.09 -2.55
N ARG A 128 -11.63 -12.34 -1.33
CA ARG A 128 -11.66 -11.36 -0.23
C ARG A 128 -10.30 -11.02 0.36
N VAL A 129 -9.26 -11.81 0.09
CA VAL A 129 -7.87 -11.47 0.39
C VAL A 129 -7.28 -10.96 -0.92
N VAL A 130 -7.02 -9.66 -0.99
CA VAL A 130 -6.60 -8.97 -2.21
C VAL A 130 -5.10 -8.74 -2.14
N ASP A 131 -4.38 -9.15 -3.16
CA ASP A 131 -2.95 -8.91 -3.35
C ASP A 131 -2.72 -8.40 -4.78
N VAL A 132 -2.33 -7.14 -4.90
CA VAL A 132 -2.16 -6.45 -6.19
C VAL A 132 -0.88 -5.65 -6.18
N SER A 133 0.02 -5.96 -7.10
CA SER A 133 1.19 -5.14 -7.40
C SER A 133 1.01 -4.46 -8.76
N ALA A 134 1.29 -3.17 -8.86
CA ALA A 134 1.10 -2.39 -10.08
C ALA A 134 2.29 -1.48 -10.34
N SER A 135 2.80 -1.44 -11.57
CA SER A 135 3.88 -0.54 -11.97
C SER A 135 3.66 0.18 -13.29
N GLY A 136 4.14 1.43 -13.34
CA GLY A 136 3.99 2.34 -14.47
C GLY A 136 3.03 3.48 -14.16
N ALA A 137 2.02 3.65 -15.01
CA ALA A 137 0.97 4.65 -14.88
C ALA A 137 -0.40 3.96 -14.81
N VAL A 138 -0.59 3.22 -13.71
CA VAL A 138 -1.78 2.42 -13.47
C VAL A 138 -2.71 3.14 -12.50
N PHE A 139 -3.91 3.46 -12.96
CA PHE A 139 -4.91 4.17 -12.17
C PHE A 139 -6.01 3.21 -11.79
N GLY A 140 -6.11 2.90 -10.50
CA GLY A 140 -6.86 1.75 -10.04
C GLY A 140 -7.88 2.05 -8.95
N SER A 141 -8.78 1.09 -8.74
CA SER A 141 -9.63 1.06 -7.55
C SER A 141 -9.81 -0.36 -7.02
N VAL A 142 -9.88 -0.50 -5.70
CA VAL A 142 -10.25 -1.73 -5.01
C VAL A 142 -11.60 -1.54 -4.33
N GLY A 143 -12.56 -2.39 -4.68
CA GLY A 143 -13.92 -2.38 -4.17
C GLY A 143 -14.04 -2.72 -2.68
N ARG A 144 -15.26 -2.61 -2.15
CA ARG A 144 -15.59 -3.00 -0.78
C ARG A 144 -15.63 -4.53 -0.62
N GLY A 145 -15.55 -4.99 0.62
CA GLY A 145 -15.74 -6.41 0.97
C GLY A 145 -14.43 -7.18 1.16
N ALA A 146 -13.28 -6.52 1.02
CA ALA A 146 -11.98 -7.12 1.31
C ALA A 146 -11.81 -7.38 2.82
N ARG A 147 -11.34 -8.59 3.15
CA ARG A 147 -10.88 -8.96 4.48
C ARG A 147 -9.49 -8.38 4.76
N SER A 148 -8.62 -8.42 3.76
CA SER A 148 -7.32 -7.76 3.76
C SER A 148 -6.96 -7.31 2.36
N VAL A 149 -6.13 -6.27 2.26
CA VAL A 149 -5.61 -5.75 0.99
C VAL A 149 -4.12 -5.51 1.15
N GLU A 150 -3.32 -6.09 0.28
CA GLU A 150 -1.94 -5.72 -0.02
C GLU A 150 -1.93 -5.05 -1.39
N LEU A 151 -1.47 -3.81 -1.43
CA LEU A 151 -1.40 -3.01 -2.66
C LEU A 151 -0.07 -2.32 -2.78
N ASP A 152 0.71 -2.73 -3.77
CA ASP A 152 1.94 -2.04 -4.18
C ASP A 152 1.71 -1.25 -5.46
N ASN A 153 2.05 0.04 -5.43
CA ASN A 153 1.98 0.92 -6.58
C ASN A 153 3.33 1.58 -6.85
N GLY A 154 3.98 1.16 -7.92
CA GLY A 154 5.23 1.71 -8.44
C GLY A 154 5.01 2.65 -9.63
N GLY A 155 5.52 3.88 -9.55
CA GLY A 155 5.45 4.87 -10.63
C GLY A 155 4.55 6.04 -10.26
N CYS A 156 3.63 6.39 -11.14
CA CYS A 156 2.88 7.65 -11.05
C CYS A 156 1.36 7.49 -10.98
N GLY A 157 0.89 6.24 -10.95
CA GLY A 157 -0.53 5.91 -10.94
C GLY A 157 -1.21 6.26 -9.63
N ASN A 158 -2.53 6.42 -9.66
CA ASN A 158 -3.33 6.69 -8.45
C ASN A 158 -4.28 5.54 -8.14
N TRP A 159 -4.45 5.21 -6.86
CA TRP A 159 -5.34 4.15 -6.41
C TRP A 159 -6.35 4.64 -5.38
N ASN A 160 -7.60 4.18 -5.51
CA ASN A 160 -8.61 4.31 -4.46
C ASN A 160 -8.95 2.93 -3.89
N VAL A 161 -8.72 2.71 -2.61
CA VAL A 161 -9.08 1.49 -1.88
C VAL A 161 -10.28 1.80 -0.99
N ALA A 162 -11.34 1.01 -1.09
CA ALA A 162 -12.50 1.17 -0.21
C ALA A 162 -12.18 0.77 1.25
N ASN A 163 -13.19 0.75 2.13
CA ASN A 163 -13.01 0.25 3.49
C ASN A 163 -12.65 -1.25 3.48
N VAL A 164 -11.70 -1.63 4.34
CA VAL A 164 -11.20 -2.99 4.51
C VAL A 164 -11.53 -3.50 5.90
N ASP A 165 -12.01 -4.74 6.03
CA ASP A 165 -12.50 -5.29 7.31
C ASP A 165 -11.36 -5.61 8.31
N GLY A 166 -10.15 -5.78 7.80
CA GLY A 166 -8.97 -6.24 8.52
C GLY A 166 -7.73 -5.43 8.17
N ASP A 167 -6.68 -6.14 7.78
CA ASP A 167 -5.35 -5.57 7.58
C ASP A 167 -5.22 -4.94 6.20
N LEU A 168 -4.64 -3.73 6.16
CA LEU A 168 -4.41 -2.97 4.96
C LEU A 168 -2.92 -2.64 4.86
N GLU A 169 -2.27 -3.18 3.83
CA GLU A 169 -0.86 -2.94 3.51
C GLU A 169 -0.78 -2.18 2.19
N LEU A 170 -0.12 -1.02 2.23
CA LEU A 170 0.00 -0.10 1.12
C LEU A 170 1.47 0.23 0.89
N GLY A 171 2.00 -0.12 -0.27
CA GLY A 171 3.30 0.32 -0.75
C GLY A 171 3.17 1.31 -1.90
N LEU A 172 3.85 2.45 -1.78
CA LEU A 172 3.89 3.47 -2.82
C LEU A 172 5.33 3.79 -3.19
N GLY A 173 5.78 3.28 -4.32
CA GLY A 173 7.04 3.66 -4.97
C GLY A 173 6.81 4.74 -6.02
N GLY A 174 7.53 5.86 -5.97
CA GLY A 174 7.47 6.90 -7.00
C GLY A 174 6.67 8.14 -6.60
N SER A 175 5.80 8.64 -7.50
CA SER A 175 5.12 9.94 -7.38
C SER A 175 3.59 9.86 -7.48
N GLY A 176 3.03 8.64 -7.42
CA GLY A 176 1.58 8.42 -7.44
C GLY A 176 0.89 8.80 -6.13
N ALA A 177 -0.39 8.45 -6.01
CA ALA A 177 -1.15 8.63 -4.78
C ALA A 177 -2.05 7.43 -4.47
N ILE A 178 -2.21 7.08 -3.19
CA ILE A 178 -3.18 6.08 -2.73
C ILE A 178 -4.15 6.75 -1.77
N ARG A 179 -5.45 6.57 -1.99
CA ARG A 179 -6.51 6.96 -1.06
C ARG A 179 -7.22 5.72 -0.56
N ALA A 180 -7.21 5.47 0.74
CA ALA A 180 -7.82 4.33 1.35
C ALA A 180 -8.93 4.72 2.33
N GLY A 181 -9.91 3.83 2.48
CA GLY A 181 -10.96 3.94 3.49
C GLY A 181 -10.47 3.62 4.90
N THR A 182 -11.39 3.13 5.73
CA THR A 182 -11.07 2.65 7.09
C THR A 182 -10.47 1.24 7.07
N SER A 183 -9.66 0.89 8.07
CA SER A 183 -9.12 -0.46 8.26
C SER A 183 -9.00 -0.82 9.75
N ARG A 184 -8.69 -2.08 10.07
CA ARG A 184 -8.38 -2.50 11.45
C ARG A 184 -6.92 -2.21 11.81
N SER A 185 -6.03 -2.49 10.86
CA SER A 185 -4.62 -2.14 10.92
C SER A 185 -4.21 -1.53 9.58
N LEU A 186 -3.24 -0.61 9.61
CA LEU A 186 -2.69 0.02 8.42
C LEU A 186 -1.17 -0.04 8.48
N ASN A 187 -0.56 -0.70 7.50
CA ASN A 187 0.86 -0.60 7.17
C ASN A 187 1.00 0.24 5.91
N ALA A 188 1.48 1.48 6.04
CA ALA A 188 1.68 2.38 4.91
C ALA A 188 3.17 2.64 4.70
N SER A 189 3.69 2.33 3.52
CA SER A 189 5.07 2.60 3.13
C SER A 189 5.12 3.50 1.88
N VAL A 190 5.92 4.55 1.94
CA VAL A 190 6.13 5.49 0.82
C VAL A 190 7.62 5.57 0.53
N GLY A 191 8.02 5.15 -0.67
CA GLY A 191 9.35 5.32 -1.23
C GLY A 191 9.33 6.26 -2.42
N GLY A 192 9.66 7.54 -2.23
CA GLY A 192 9.63 8.54 -3.29
C GLY A 192 9.01 9.86 -2.84
N SER A 193 8.17 10.45 -3.71
CA SER A 193 7.56 11.77 -3.52
C SER A 193 6.02 11.75 -3.57
N GLY A 194 5.42 10.56 -3.64
CA GLY A 194 3.97 10.38 -3.67
C GLY A 194 3.29 10.57 -2.32
N SER A 195 1.98 10.32 -2.26
CA SER A 195 1.21 10.41 -1.01
C SER A 195 0.25 9.25 -0.77
N ILE A 196 0.11 8.85 0.49
CA ILE A 196 -0.93 7.93 0.95
C ILE A 196 -1.86 8.72 1.87
N SER A 197 -3.16 8.62 1.64
CA SER A 197 -4.20 9.13 2.55
C SER A 197 -5.12 7.99 2.95
N ALA A 198 -5.46 7.90 4.24
CA ALA A 198 -6.31 6.83 4.77
C ALA A 198 -7.35 7.37 5.76
N GLY A 199 -8.44 6.62 5.90
CA GLY A 199 -9.47 6.87 6.90
C GLY A 199 -9.03 6.53 8.33
N ALA A 200 -9.99 6.19 9.18
CA ALA A 200 -9.68 5.72 10.54
C ALA A 200 -9.09 4.30 10.52
N THR A 201 -8.06 4.07 11.32
CA THR A 201 -7.46 2.76 11.56
C THR A 201 -7.34 2.46 13.05
N GLY A 202 -7.31 1.18 13.41
CA GLY A 202 -6.93 0.73 14.75
C GLY A 202 -5.44 0.94 14.98
N ALA A 203 -4.59 0.01 14.53
CA ALA A 203 -3.13 0.16 14.60
C ALA A 203 -2.57 0.84 13.35
N LEU A 204 -1.50 1.62 13.49
CA LEU A 204 -0.84 2.32 12.39
C LEU A 204 0.66 2.08 12.41
N LYS A 205 1.20 1.55 11.31
CA LYS A 205 2.62 1.60 10.99
C LYS A 205 2.80 2.44 9.73
N ALA A 206 3.55 3.54 9.81
CA ALA A 206 3.84 4.39 8.67
C ALA A 206 5.35 4.53 8.48
N ALA A 207 5.84 4.28 7.26
CA ALA A 207 7.24 4.43 6.89
C ALA A 207 7.35 5.33 5.65
N VAL A 208 8.14 6.41 5.75
CA VAL A 208 8.35 7.36 4.65
C VAL A 208 9.84 7.45 4.34
N GLY A 209 10.24 6.89 3.20
CA GLY A 209 11.55 7.05 2.58
C GLY A 209 11.49 8.06 1.43
N GLY A 210 12.23 9.16 1.53
CA GLY A 210 12.23 10.23 0.53
C GLY A 210 11.46 11.49 0.99
N SER A 211 10.60 12.02 0.12
CA SER A 211 9.90 13.32 0.31
C SER A 211 8.38 13.21 0.24
N GLY A 212 7.84 11.99 0.24
CA GLY A 212 6.40 11.73 0.20
C GLY A 212 5.69 11.98 1.52
N ASN A 213 4.37 11.80 1.54
CA ASN A 213 3.54 12.07 2.72
C ASN A 213 2.55 10.94 3.04
N VAL A 214 2.29 10.72 4.32
CA VAL A 214 1.21 9.84 4.80
C VAL A 214 0.23 10.67 5.64
N GLU A 215 -1.04 10.67 5.26
CA GLU A 215 -2.12 11.33 5.98
C GLU A 215 -3.13 10.30 6.48
N VAL A 216 -3.44 10.31 7.77
CA VAL A 216 -4.41 9.38 8.38
C VAL A 216 -5.44 10.18 9.17
N ALA A 217 -6.72 9.92 8.92
CA ALA A 217 -7.79 10.64 9.59
C ALA A 217 -7.79 10.42 11.10
N SER A 218 -7.69 9.16 11.54
CA SER A 218 -7.62 8.81 12.96
C SER A 218 -6.88 7.48 13.15
N ALA A 219 -6.09 7.37 14.21
CA ALA A 219 -5.41 6.12 14.55
C ALA A 219 -5.42 5.86 16.06
N GLY A 220 -5.40 4.60 16.46
CA GLY A 220 -5.38 4.18 17.84
C GLY A 220 -4.36 3.09 18.16
N GLY A 221 -4.64 2.32 19.21
CA GLY A 221 -3.83 1.18 19.62
C GLY A 221 -2.35 1.53 19.80
N ARG A 222 -1.46 0.69 19.23
CA ARG A 222 -0.02 0.95 19.17
C ARG A 222 0.34 1.42 17.77
N SER A 223 1.06 2.53 17.68
CA SER A 223 1.46 3.11 16.40
C SER A 223 2.96 3.37 16.31
N GLU A 224 3.52 3.13 15.13
CA GLU A 224 4.93 3.29 14.82
C GLU A 224 5.07 4.14 13.56
N LEU A 225 5.73 5.30 13.68
CA LEU A 225 5.93 6.24 12.58
C LEU A 225 7.43 6.42 12.34
N SER A 226 7.90 6.12 11.13
CA SER A 226 9.30 6.19 10.76
C SER A 226 9.48 7.06 9.51
N ILE A 227 10.40 8.03 9.57
CA ILE A 227 10.75 8.88 8.42
C ILE A 227 12.25 8.81 8.18
N GLY A 228 12.64 8.37 6.98
CA GLY A 228 13.99 8.42 6.43
C GLY A 228 14.04 9.39 5.25
N GLY A 229 14.27 10.68 5.50
CA GLY A 229 14.24 11.71 4.45
C GLY A 229 13.62 13.03 4.92
N SER A 230 12.86 13.67 4.03
CA SER A 230 12.26 15.00 4.21
C SER A 230 10.74 14.99 4.08
N GLY A 231 10.13 13.81 3.98
CA GLY A 231 8.68 13.63 3.92
C GLY A 231 7.98 13.86 5.25
N GLY A 232 6.67 13.58 5.29
CA GLY A 232 5.86 13.84 6.47
C GLY A 232 4.83 12.77 6.79
N VAL A 233 4.49 12.67 8.08
CA VAL A 233 3.34 11.88 8.54
C VAL A 233 2.41 12.77 9.35
N ASN A 234 1.13 12.80 8.97
CA ASN A 234 0.10 13.57 9.65
C ASN A 234 -1.05 12.65 10.06
N VAL A 235 -1.25 12.50 11.37
CA VAL A 235 -2.38 11.78 11.93
C VAL A 235 -3.28 12.81 12.62
N ARG A 236 -4.47 13.04 12.05
CA ARG A 236 -5.33 14.15 12.44
C ARG A 236 -5.82 14.06 13.89
N GLU A 237 -6.28 12.89 14.32
CA GLU A 237 -6.81 12.67 15.67
C GLU A 237 -6.64 11.20 16.10
N GLY A 238 -7.12 10.86 17.31
CA GLY A 238 -7.16 9.50 17.80
C GLY A 238 -6.67 9.34 19.25
N ARG A 239 -6.63 8.10 19.72
CA ARG A 239 -6.13 7.73 21.06
C ARG A 239 -5.25 6.50 20.98
N MET A 240 -3.97 6.66 21.29
CA MET A 240 -2.98 5.58 21.24
C MET A 240 -2.53 5.18 22.64
N ASP A 241 -2.30 3.88 22.83
CA ASP A 241 -1.66 3.35 24.04
C ASP A 241 -0.17 3.67 24.05
N LYS A 242 0.43 3.67 22.87
CA LYS A 242 1.84 3.94 22.65
C LYS A 242 2.06 4.48 21.24
N LEU A 243 2.77 5.59 21.14
CA LEU A 243 3.24 6.17 19.89
C LEU A 243 4.77 6.15 19.89
N SER A 244 5.35 5.44 18.92
CA SER A 244 6.79 5.45 18.66
C SER A 244 7.08 6.20 17.37
N VAL A 245 7.98 7.18 17.43
CA VAL A 245 8.36 8.04 16.30
C VAL A 245 9.88 8.00 16.11
N ALA A 246 10.33 7.67 14.91
CA ALA A 246 11.73 7.72 14.51
C ALA A 246 11.89 8.62 13.27
N ILE A 247 12.78 9.62 13.36
CA ILE A 247 13.11 10.50 12.22
C ILE A 247 14.62 10.45 11.99
N GLY A 248 15.03 10.00 10.81
CA GLY A 248 16.36 10.19 10.25
C GLY A 248 16.29 11.17 9.07
N GLY A 249 16.75 12.41 9.26
CA GLY A 249 16.70 13.46 8.25
C GLY A 249 15.98 14.73 8.71
N SER A 250 15.14 15.29 7.84
CA SER A 250 14.51 16.61 8.00
C SER A 250 12.98 16.58 7.91
N GLY A 251 12.38 15.40 7.94
CA GLY A 251 10.93 15.22 7.85
C GLY A 251 10.17 15.60 9.12
N ASP A 252 8.84 15.67 9.01
CA ASP A 252 7.96 16.13 10.08
C ASP A 252 6.88 15.10 10.43
N VAL A 253 6.60 14.95 11.72
CA VAL A 253 5.45 14.21 12.24
C VAL A 253 4.50 15.16 12.97
N ARG A 254 3.22 15.09 12.63
CA ARG A 254 2.13 15.76 13.35
C ARG A 254 1.11 14.73 13.80
N TYR A 255 0.82 14.69 15.09
CA TYR A 255 -0.26 13.89 15.66
C TYR A 255 -1.19 14.79 16.48
N GLY A 256 -2.41 14.99 16.00
CA GLY A 256 -3.42 15.83 16.66
C GLY A 256 -4.21 15.12 17.76
N GLY A 257 -3.90 13.86 18.07
CA GLY A 257 -4.57 13.07 19.11
C GLY A 257 -3.81 13.00 20.44
N ALA A 258 -4.24 12.07 21.29
CA ALA A 258 -3.63 11.81 22.59
C ALA A 258 -2.97 10.43 22.62
N THR A 259 -1.73 10.35 23.10
CA THR A 259 -1.08 9.08 23.41
C THR A 259 -0.89 8.92 24.92
N ARG A 260 -0.89 7.69 25.41
CA ARG A 260 -0.44 7.41 26.79
C ARG A 260 1.07 7.45 26.84
N ASP A 261 1.76 6.51 26.20
CA ASP A 261 3.22 6.54 26.12
C ASP A 261 3.72 7.13 24.80
N LEU A 262 4.78 7.92 24.84
CA LEU A 262 5.40 8.55 23.68
C LEU A 262 6.91 8.28 23.68
N ASP A 263 7.40 7.60 22.65
CA ASP A 263 8.83 7.38 22.40
C ASP A 263 9.24 8.11 21.13
N VAL A 264 10.18 9.06 21.22
CA VAL A 264 10.63 9.87 20.09
C VAL A 264 12.14 9.81 19.93
N ALA A 265 12.61 9.40 18.76
CA ALA A 265 14.00 9.43 18.36
C ALA A 265 14.16 10.30 17.09
N ILE A 266 15.01 11.33 17.16
CA ILE A 266 15.29 12.22 16.02
C ILE A 266 16.80 12.28 15.81
N ALA A 267 17.24 11.93 14.60
CA ALA A 267 18.60 12.13 14.11
C ALA A 267 18.53 13.06 12.89
N GLY A 268 18.85 14.34 13.09
CA GLY A 268 18.78 15.38 12.05
C GLY A 268 18.03 16.63 12.51
N SER A 269 17.25 17.22 11.60
CA SER A 269 16.59 18.52 11.78
C SER A 269 15.06 18.45 11.74
N GLY A 270 14.49 17.25 11.69
CA GLY A 270 13.05 17.04 11.64
C GLY A 270 12.30 17.45 12.92
N SER A 271 10.98 17.62 12.81
CA SER A 271 10.14 18.03 13.94
C SER A 271 9.01 17.05 14.23
N VAL A 272 8.74 16.82 15.51
CA VAL A 272 7.60 16.03 15.99
C VAL A 272 6.68 16.93 16.79
N ARG A 273 5.40 17.00 16.41
CA ARG A 273 4.35 17.69 17.16
C ARG A 273 3.28 16.68 17.58
N VAL A 274 2.99 16.62 18.87
CA VAL A 274 1.96 15.75 19.45
C VAL A 274 1.02 16.60 20.28
N ALA A 275 -0.30 16.51 20.06
CA ALA A 275 -1.25 17.35 20.80
C ALA A 275 -1.30 17.01 22.30
N SER A 276 -1.22 15.73 22.68
CA SER A 276 -1.20 15.33 24.09
C SER A 276 -0.46 14.01 24.33
N ALA A 277 0.35 13.97 25.40
CA ALA A 277 0.94 12.77 25.96
C ALA A 277 0.65 12.73 27.47
N THR A 278 0.07 11.63 27.97
CA THR A 278 -0.46 11.56 29.35
C THR A 278 0.35 10.67 30.29
N GLY A 279 1.15 9.76 29.74
CA GLY A 279 2.01 8.81 30.47
C GLY A 279 3.49 9.10 30.25
N SER A 280 4.27 8.04 30.01
CA SER A 280 5.72 8.15 29.90
C SER A 280 6.13 8.81 28.58
N VAL A 281 7.04 9.78 28.65
CA VAL A 281 7.65 10.43 27.47
C VAL A 281 9.14 10.15 27.46
N SER A 282 9.60 9.42 26.44
CA SER A 282 11.02 9.21 26.14
C SER A 282 11.40 10.02 24.90
N ARG A 283 12.52 10.76 24.99
CA ARG A 283 13.02 11.60 23.91
C ARG A 283 14.52 11.44 23.75
N SER A 284 14.97 11.15 22.53
CA SER A 284 16.37 11.22 22.11
C SER A 284 16.46 12.08 20.85
N VAL A 285 17.27 13.14 20.89
CA VAL A 285 17.48 14.05 19.74
C VAL A 285 18.96 14.27 19.53
N VAL A 286 19.43 13.93 18.33
CA VAL A 286 20.77 14.19 17.84
C VAL A 286 20.65 15.13 16.64
N GLY A 287 21.10 16.37 16.78
CA GLY A 287 20.96 17.43 15.78
C GLY A 287 20.05 18.56 16.24
N SER A 288 19.44 19.27 15.30
CA SER A 288 18.65 20.48 15.54
C SER A 288 17.13 20.23 15.57
N GLY A 289 16.70 18.98 15.49
CA GLY A 289 15.29 18.61 15.49
C GLY A 289 14.55 18.96 16.78
N THR A 290 13.22 18.99 16.71
CA THR A 290 12.38 19.43 17.85
C THR A 290 11.26 18.44 18.16
N LEU A 291 10.91 18.34 19.44
CA LEU A 291 9.69 17.69 19.91
C LEU A 291 8.86 18.75 20.65
N GLN A 292 7.61 18.94 20.21
CA GLN A 292 6.63 19.79 20.87
C GLN A 292 5.42 18.94 21.30
N ILE A 293 5.00 19.10 22.55
CA ILE A 293 3.80 18.47 23.10
C ILE A 293 2.87 19.57 23.61
N GLY A 294 1.59 19.51 23.21
CA GLY A 294 0.59 20.55 23.51
C GLY A 294 0.19 21.36 22.28
N GLN A 295 -0.80 22.24 22.46
CA GLN A 295 -1.20 23.23 21.45
C GLN A 295 -0.28 24.45 21.46
#